data_AF-A0A8J6C986-F1
#
_entry.id   AF-A0A8J6C986-F1
#
_cell.length_a   1.000
_cell.length_b   1.000
_cell.length_c   1.000
_cell.angle_alpha   90.00
_cell.angle_beta   90.00
_cell.angle_gamma   90.00
#
_symmetry.space_group_name_H-M   'P 1'
#
loop_
_entity.id
_entity.type
_entity.pdbx_description
1 polymer ?
#
loop_
_entity_poly.entity_id
_entity_poly.type
_entity_poly.pdbx_seq_one_letter_code
_entity_poly.pdbx_strand_id
1 'polypeptide(L)'
;MLACVLFVASFAGGGSGGHAALAGRARLARARPLASTHEPAPGQFAGDPSLPPSLLANAWGAADTAAQLAEKLKGCSVHLIGHRTGISSTAALAFARRLQGSRYRFLDLDAVVQQLLASGADAAARPAAATPSDAELREVEHAVLEEAKAWSRSILFAAGRPASDPANWAALHQGVCVLLLSPPGASGAGVPDELWVEQADVTVQLDGAESPDESAMRIASETLKALIERPPQSEEWRKQRDAALKERGIDPAGYDSA
;
A
#
# COMPACT_ATOMS: atom_id res chain seq x y z
N MET A 1 -24.95 -12.32 -21.42
CA MET A 1 -24.02 -11.82 -22.46
C MET A 1 -24.23 -10.32 -22.59
N LEU A 2 -23.33 -9.49 -22.05
CA LEU A 2 -23.32 -8.05 -22.33
C LEU A 2 -21.87 -7.61 -22.53
N ALA A 3 -21.58 -7.14 -23.74
CA ALA A 3 -20.27 -6.70 -24.17
C ALA A 3 -19.94 -5.31 -23.59
N CYS A 4 -18.72 -5.14 -23.09
CA CYS A 4 -18.16 -3.84 -22.70
C CYS A 4 -17.44 -3.22 -23.91
N VAL A 5 -17.80 -1.99 -24.25
CA VAL A 5 -17.16 -1.18 -25.28
C VAL A 5 -15.93 -0.48 -24.68
N LEU A 6 -14.76 -0.77 -25.24
CA LEU A 6 -13.50 -0.08 -25.02
C LEU A 6 -13.43 1.18 -25.91
N PHE A 7 -13.09 2.32 -25.31
CA PHE A 7 -12.74 3.54 -26.05
C PHE A 7 -11.21 3.65 -26.09
N VAL A 8 -10.62 3.39 -27.26
CA VAL A 8 -9.18 3.57 -27.52
C VAL A 8 -8.99 4.94 -28.18
N ALA A 9 -8.32 5.86 -27.50
CA ALA A 9 -7.80 7.06 -28.12
C ALA A 9 -6.47 6.72 -28.81
N SER A 10 -6.48 6.71 -30.14
CA SER A 10 -5.29 6.53 -30.97
C SER A 10 -4.59 7.88 -31.14
N PHE A 11 -3.32 7.97 -30.73
CA PHE A 11 -2.45 9.09 -31.08
C PHE A 11 -1.28 8.55 -31.90
N ALA A 12 -1.29 8.87 -33.18
CA ALA A 12 -0.19 8.61 -34.10
C ALA A 12 0.84 9.73 -33.97
N GLY A 13 2.07 9.38 -33.58
CA GLY A 13 3.23 10.25 -33.60
C GLY A 13 4.48 9.38 -33.71
N GLY A 14 5.02 9.30 -34.93
CA GLY A 14 6.25 8.56 -35.22
C GLY A 14 7.48 9.28 -34.72
N GLY A 15 8.41 8.52 -34.14
CA GLY A 15 9.72 9.00 -33.72
C GLY A 15 10.52 7.88 -33.06
N SER A 16 11.57 7.44 -33.72
CA SER A 16 12.50 6.40 -33.26
C SER A 16 13.16 6.78 -31.93
N GLY A 17 12.85 6.05 -30.86
CA GLY A 17 13.43 6.23 -29.53
C GLY A 17 12.96 5.12 -28.59
N GLY A 18 13.33 3.88 -28.87
CA GLY A 18 12.75 2.64 -28.33
C GLY A 18 12.94 2.33 -26.85
N HIS A 19 13.45 3.25 -26.01
CA HIS A 19 13.61 3.01 -24.56
C HIS A 19 13.03 4.12 -23.67
N ALA A 20 12.58 5.25 -24.23
CA ALA A 20 11.95 6.32 -23.44
C ALA A 20 10.41 6.29 -23.49
N ALA A 21 9.83 5.43 -24.35
CA ALA A 21 8.39 5.42 -24.63
C ALA A 21 7.53 4.70 -23.57
N LEU A 22 8.14 3.92 -22.67
CA LEU A 22 7.42 3.24 -21.58
C LEU A 22 7.12 4.19 -20.40
N ALA A 23 8.01 5.15 -20.13
CA ALA A 23 7.87 6.09 -19.02
C ALA A 23 6.71 7.10 -19.20
N GLY A 24 6.34 7.43 -20.44
CA GLY A 24 5.28 8.40 -20.74
C GLY A 24 3.84 7.85 -20.74
N ARG A 25 3.64 6.56 -20.40
CA ARG A 25 2.38 5.84 -20.70
C ARG A 25 1.64 5.29 -19.48
N ALA A 26 2.12 5.50 -18.27
CA ALA A 26 1.45 5.05 -17.05
C ALA A 26 0.29 5.97 -16.60
N ARG A 27 -0.64 6.34 -17.50
CA ARG A 27 -1.95 6.83 -17.03
C ARG A 27 -2.77 5.61 -16.63
N LEU A 28 -2.63 5.19 -15.38
CA LEU A 28 -3.45 4.15 -14.78
C LEU A 28 -4.94 4.52 -14.91
N ALA A 29 -5.60 3.86 -15.86
CA ALA A 29 -7.04 3.84 -15.94
C ALA A 29 -7.56 3.39 -14.57
N ARG A 30 -8.50 4.16 -14.01
CA ARG A 30 -9.14 3.92 -12.72
C ARG A 30 -9.38 2.43 -12.52
N ALA A 31 -8.55 1.79 -11.69
CA ALA A 31 -8.72 0.41 -11.31
C ALA A 31 -10.13 0.27 -10.73
N ARG A 32 -10.98 -0.48 -11.43
CA ARG A 32 -12.33 -0.78 -10.96
C ARG A 32 -12.15 -1.58 -9.67
N PRO A 33 -12.75 -1.16 -8.54
CA PRO A 33 -12.63 -1.92 -7.30
C PRO A 33 -13.09 -3.36 -7.56
N LEU A 34 -12.25 -4.33 -7.17
CA LEU A 34 -12.59 -5.75 -7.21
C LEU A 34 -13.93 -5.92 -6.50
N ALA A 35 -14.88 -6.54 -7.19
CA ALA A 35 -16.21 -6.79 -6.67
C ALA A 35 -16.09 -7.60 -5.36
N SER A 36 -16.65 -7.03 -4.30
CA SER A 36 -16.77 -7.64 -2.97
C SER A 36 -17.33 -9.06 -3.09
N THR A 37 -16.56 -10.05 -2.63
CA THR A 37 -17.13 -11.31 -2.17
C THR A 37 -17.80 -11.03 -0.83
N HIS A 38 -19.08 -10.66 -0.89
CA HIS A 38 -20.10 -10.78 0.13
C HIS A 38 -19.66 -10.49 1.58
N GLU A 39 -19.19 -9.28 1.83
CA GLU A 39 -19.17 -8.75 3.20
C GLU A 39 -20.50 -8.08 3.50
N PRO A 40 -21.10 -8.34 4.67
CA PRO A 40 -22.34 -7.71 5.06
C PRO A 40 -22.21 -6.18 5.16
N ALA A 41 -23.22 -5.45 4.70
CA ALA A 41 -23.24 -4.00 4.77
C ALA A 41 -23.08 -3.51 6.23
N PRO A 42 -22.48 -2.32 6.47
CA PRO A 42 -22.48 -1.72 7.80
C PRO A 42 -23.93 -1.55 8.28
N GLY A 43 -24.30 -2.33 9.30
CA GLY A 43 -25.67 -2.42 9.82
C GLY A 43 -26.37 -3.77 9.62
N GLN A 44 -25.83 -4.70 8.82
CA GLN A 44 -26.48 -5.99 8.55
C GLN A 44 -26.48 -6.94 9.76
N PHE A 45 -25.64 -6.68 10.76
CA PHE A 45 -25.65 -7.34 12.07
C PHE A 45 -26.16 -6.44 13.20
N ALA A 46 -26.56 -5.20 12.90
CA ALA A 46 -27.11 -4.30 13.89
C ALA A 46 -28.53 -4.77 14.26
N GLY A 47 -28.60 -5.71 15.20
CA GLY A 47 -29.84 -6.28 15.71
C GLY A 47 -29.99 -7.79 15.60
N ASP A 48 -28.94 -8.55 15.22
CA ASP A 48 -28.98 -10.01 15.31
C ASP A 48 -28.71 -10.45 16.76
N PRO A 49 -29.72 -10.94 17.52
CA PRO A 49 -29.58 -11.29 18.92
C PRO A 49 -28.73 -12.56 19.15
N SER A 50 -28.28 -13.22 18.09
CA SER A 50 -27.49 -14.47 18.16
C SER A 50 -25.98 -14.27 18.20
N LEU A 51 -25.49 -13.04 17.99
CA LEU A 51 -24.06 -12.76 18.02
C LEU A 51 -23.57 -12.63 19.48
N PRO A 52 -22.56 -13.42 19.91
CA PRO A 52 -22.00 -13.28 21.24
C PRO A 52 -21.41 -11.87 21.43
N PRO A 53 -21.64 -11.21 22.59
CA PRO A 53 -21.19 -9.84 22.84
C PRO A 53 -19.68 -9.61 22.62
N SER A 54 -18.86 -10.65 22.82
CA SER A 54 -17.41 -10.61 22.59
C SER A 54 -17.04 -10.36 21.11
N LEU A 55 -17.78 -10.92 20.15
CA LEU A 55 -17.51 -10.70 18.73
C LEU A 55 -17.85 -9.27 18.31
N LEU A 56 -18.92 -8.70 18.85
CA LEU A 56 -19.28 -7.30 18.62
C LEU A 56 -18.25 -6.35 19.21
N ALA A 57 -17.80 -6.60 20.44
CA ALA A 57 -16.75 -5.81 21.09
C ALA A 57 -15.44 -5.85 20.29
N ASN A 58 -15.05 -7.02 19.79
CA ASN A 58 -13.87 -7.18 18.95
C ASN A 58 -14.01 -6.42 17.61
N ALA A 59 -15.17 -6.52 16.96
CA ALA A 59 -15.44 -5.81 15.70
C ALA A 59 -15.39 -4.27 15.88
N TRP A 60 -15.90 -3.76 17.00
CA TRP A 60 -15.83 -2.33 17.33
C TRP A 60 -14.41 -1.86 17.66
N GLY A 61 -13.70 -2.56 18.54
CA GLY A 61 -12.29 -2.21 18.83
C GLY A 61 -11.42 -2.26 17.59
N ALA A 62 -11.75 -3.15 16.65
CA ALA A 62 -11.10 -3.25 15.36
C ALA A 62 -11.40 -2.06 14.42
N ALA A 63 -12.64 -1.58 14.40
CA ALA A 63 -13.01 -0.38 13.66
C ALA A 63 -12.36 0.88 14.27
N ASP A 64 -12.31 0.98 15.60
CA ASP A 64 -11.70 2.11 16.31
C ASP A 64 -10.19 2.18 16.04
N THR A 65 -9.50 1.04 16.04
CA THR A 65 -8.06 0.98 15.72
C THR A 65 -7.79 1.45 14.30
N ALA A 66 -8.58 1.00 13.32
CA ALA A 66 -8.44 1.41 11.93
C ALA A 66 -8.74 2.92 11.74
N ALA A 67 -9.73 3.45 12.45
CA ALA A 67 -10.06 4.88 12.44
C ALA A 67 -8.91 5.73 13.02
N GLN A 68 -8.38 5.33 14.18
CA GLN A 68 -7.22 5.99 14.81
C GLN A 68 -5.99 5.94 13.91
N LEU A 69 -5.71 4.79 13.30
CA LEU A 69 -4.61 4.65 12.35
C LEU A 69 -4.78 5.61 11.17
N ALA A 70 -5.97 5.66 10.57
CA ALA A 70 -6.23 6.57 9.45
C ALA A 70 -6.07 8.04 9.82
N GLU A 71 -6.47 8.44 11.03
CA GLU A 71 -6.26 9.79 11.57
C GLU A 71 -4.77 10.09 11.72
N LYS A 72 -3.99 9.16 12.29
CA LYS A 72 -2.54 9.32 12.49
C LYS A 72 -1.77 9.35 11.18
N LEU A 73 -2.17 8.57 10.19
CA LEU A 73 -1.55 8.58 8.87
C LEU A 73 -1.75 9.93 8.15
N LYS A 74 -2.77 10.73 8.49
CA LYS A 74 -3.05 12.06 7.89
C LYS A 74 -3.07 12.09 6.35
N GLY A 75 -3.29 10.93 5.72
CA GLY A 75 -3.31 10.76 4.27
C GLY A 75 -2.00 10.27 3.65
N CYS A 76 -0.99 9.96 4.44
CA CYS A 76 0.21 9.24 4.01
C CYS A 76 -0.16 7.84 3.51
N SER A 77 0.60 7.36 2.52
CA SER A 77 0.41 6.02 1.96
C SER A 77 1.11 4.97 2.82
N VAL A 78 0.62 3.73 2.77
CA VAL A 78 1.19 2.60 3.49
C VAL A 78 1.70 1.60 2.47
N HIS A 79 2.96 1.21 2.58
CA HIS A 79 3.61 0.26 1.69
C HIS A 79 3.87 -1.03 2.44
N LEU A 80 3.10 -2.06 2.11
CA LEU A 80 3.22 -3.40 2.67
C LEU A 80 4.26 -4.17 1.84
N ILE A 81 5.39 -4.48 2.46
CA ILE A 81 6.53 -5.16 1.84
C ILE A 81 6.65 -6.55 2.43
N GLY A 82 6.94 -7.56 1.62
CA GLY A 82 7.26 -8.89 2.14
C GLY A 82 7.20 -9.95 1.05
N HIS A 83 7.41 -11.20 1.45
CA HIS A 83 7.23 -12.31 0.52
C HIS A 83 5.75 -12.46 0.15
N ARG A 84 5.49 -12.79 -1.12
CA ARG A 84 4.14 -13.17 -1.56
C ARG A 84 3.84 -14.56 -1.02
N THR A 85 3.03 -14.61 0.02
CA THR A 85 2.43 -15.83 0.55
C THR A 85 0.92 -15.66 0.51
N GLY A 86 0.19 -16.77 0.64
CA GLY A 86 -1.27 -16.71 0.76
C GLY A 86 -1.70 -15.82 1.93
N ILE A 87 -1.00 -15.94 3.07
CA ILE A 87 -1.29 -15.20 4.30
C ILE A 87 -0.97 -13.71 4.15
N SER A 88 0.18 -13.34 3.56
CA SER A 88 0.52 -11.92 3.40
C SER A 88 -0.43 -11.21 2.43
N SER A 89 -0.81 -11.87 1.34
CA SER A 89 -1.74 -11.32 0.35
C SER A 89 -3.16 -11.17 0.91
N THR A 90 -3.66 -12.15 1.67
CA THR A 90 -5.00 -12.07 2.30
C THR A 90 -5.02 -11.07 3.45
N ALA A 91 -3.98 -11.01 4.28
CA ALA A 91 -3.84 -10.03 5.36
C ALA A 91 -3.76 -8.60 4.80
N ALA A 92 -3.00 -8.37 3.72
CA ALA A 92 -2.93 -7.08 3.06
C ALA A 92 -4.30 -6.61 2.52
N LEU A 93 -5.06 -7.53 1.91
CA LEU A 93 -6.39 -7.24 1.41
C LEU A 93 -7.38 -6.95 2.55
N ALA A 94 -7.35 -7.74 3.63
CA ALA A 94 -8.17 -7.53 4.82
C ALA A 94 -7.83 -6.21 5.52
N PHE A 95 -6.54 -5.89 5.65
CA PHE A 95 -6.07 -4.60 6.16
C PHE A 95 -6.59 -3.43 5.32
N ALA A 96 -6.52 -3.55 4.00
CA ALA A 96 -7.02 -2.50 3.14
C ALA A 96 -8.52 -2.28 3.26
N ARG A 97 -9.32 -3.36 3.36
CA ARG A 97 -10.77 -3.26 3.60
C ARG A 97 -11.11 -2.46 4.85
N ARG A 98 -10.36 -2.66 5.93
CA ARG A 98 -10.56 -1.90 7.19
C ARG A 98 -10.33 -0.40 7.03
N LEU A 99 -9.39 0.01 6.20
CA LEU A 99 -9.09 1.41 5.93
C LEU A 99 -9.95 2.05 4.82
N GLN A 100 -10.83 1.29 4.16
CA GLN A 100 -11.70 1.82 3.11
C GLN A 100 -12.67 2.90 3.62
N GLY A 101 -13.11 2.83 4.88
CA GLY A 101 -13.93 3.88 5.50
C GLY A 101 -13.25 5.26 5.46
N SER A 102 -11.92 5.30 5.49
CA SER A 102 -11.10 6.50 5.42
C SER A 102 -10.62 6.85 4.00
N ARG A 103 -11.19 6.18 2.98
CA ARG A 103 -10.94 6.37 1.55
C ARG A 103 -9.54 5.93 1.08
N TYR A 104 -8.90 4.99 1.79
CA TYR A 104 -7.66 4.39 1.31
C TYR A 104 -7.91 3.45 0.13
N ARG A 105 -6.98 3.43 -0.83
CA ARG A 105 -7.06 2.59 -2.03
C ARG A 105 -6.01 1.50 -2.00
N PHE A 106 -6.42 0.25 -2.19
CA PHE A 106 -5.51 -0.87 -2.30
C PHE A 106 -4.97 -1.02 -3.72
N LEU A 107 -3.66 -1.23 -3.84
CA LEU A 107 -2.99 -1.59 -5.08
C LEU A 107 -2.04 -2.76 -4.81
N ASP A 108 -2.19 -3.84 -5.58
CA ASP A 108 -1.20 -4.92 -5.64
C ASP A 108 -0.24 -4.60 -6.79
N LEU A 109 1.02 -4.29 -6.45
CA LEU A 109 2.02 -3.83 -7.41
C LEU A 109 2.29 -4.87 -8.50
N ASP A 110 2.40 -6.14 -8.14
CA ASP A 110 2.64 -7.20 -9.13
C ASP A 110 1.44 -7.33 -10.07
N ALA A 111 0.21 -7.23 -9.54
CA ALA A 111 -0.98 -7.30 -10.36
C ALA A 111 -1.03 -6.14 -11.38
N VAL A 112 -0.64 -4.93 -10.95
CA VAL A 112 -0.54 -3.76 -11.84
C VAL A 112 0.53 -3.97 -12.91
N VAL A 113 1.72 -4.42 -12.53
CA VAL A 113 2.84 -4.68 -13.47
C VAL A 113 2.45 -5.74 -14.50
N GLN A 114 1.84 -6.84 -14.06
CA GLN A 114 1.36 -7.90 -14.95
C GLN A 114 0.28 -7.37 -15.92
N GLN A 115 -0.64 -6.54 -15.43
CA GLN A 115 -1.67 -5.94 -16.28
C GLN A 115 -1.06 -4.97 -17.31
N LEU A 116 -0.05 -4.18 -16.93
CA LEU A 116 0.65 -3.28 -17.86
C LEU A 116 1.40 -4.06 -18.94
N LEU A 117 2.09 -5.14 -18.56
CA LEU A 117 2.77 -6.02 -19.51
C LEU A 117 1.82 -6.73 -20.46
N ALA A 118 0.61 -7.06 -19.99
CA ALA A 118 -0.42 -7.69 -20.82
C ALA A 118 -1.17 -6.69 -21.74
N SER A 119 -1.18 -5.40 -21.40
CA SER A 119 -1.92 -4.36 -22.15
C SER A 119 -1.04 -3.45 -23.01
N GLY A 120 0.28 -3.56 -22.91
CA GLY A 120 1.24 -2.78 -23.70
C GLY A 120 1.14 -3.04 -25.21
N ALA A 121 1.56 -2.08 -26.03
CA ALA A 121 1.58 -2.23 -27.49
C ALA A 121 2.42 -3.43 -27.95
N ASP A 122 3.48 -3.75 -27.20
CA ASP A 122 4.32 -4.93 -27.44
C ASP A 122 3.64 -6.24 -27.05
N ALA A 123 2.57 -6.22 -26.24
CA ALA A 123 1.81 -7.41 -25.89
C ALA A 123 1.14 -8.04 -27.12
N ALA A 124 0.77 -7.23 -28.13
CA ALA A 124 0.22 -7.71 -29.39
C ALA A 124 1.28 -8.38 -30.30
N ALA A 125 2.55 -8.00 -30.13
CA ALA A 125 3.68 -8.56 -30.87
C ALA A 125 4.41 -9.67 -30.11
N ARG A 126 4.21 -9.76 -28.80
CA ARG A 126 4.83 -10.77 -27.93
C ARG A 126 4.13 -12.12 -28.14
N PRO A 127 4.87 -13.18 -28.49
CA PRO A 127 4.27 -14.51 -28.57
C PRO A 127 3.69 -14.88 -27.20
N ALA A 128 2.52 -15.53 -27.18
CA ALA A 128 1.79 -15.84 -25.95
C ALA A 128 2.57 -16.67 -24.91
N ALA A 129 3.71 -17.25 -25.29
CA ALA A 129 4.59 -18.04 -24.44
C ALA A 129 5.87 -17.30 -23.99
N ALA A 130 6.12 -16.06 -24.46
CA ALA A 130 7.31 -15.32 -24.08
C ALA A 130 7.12 -14.67 -22.70
N THR A 131 7.82 -15.20 -21.70
CA THR A 131 7.91 -14.62 -20.36
C THR A 131 8.73 -13.34 -20.42
N PRO A 132 8.27 -12.23 -19.83
CA PRO A 132 9.08 -11.02 -19.70
C PRO A 132 10.36 -11.33 -18.91
N SER A 133 11.45 -10.70 -19.30
CA SER A 133 12.72 -10.83 -18.58
C SER A 133 12.66 -10.12 -17.22
N ASP A 134 13.51 -10.54 -16.29
CA ASP A 134 13.62 -9.90 -14.97
C ASP A 134 13.98 -8.41 -15.06
N ALA A 135 14.78 -8.02 -16.07
CA ALA A 135 15.16 -6.64 -16.29
C ALA A 135 13.96 -5.78 -16.72
N GLU A 136 13.16 -6.27 -17.67
CA GLU A 136 11.91 -5.59 -18.10
C GLU A 136 10.93 -5.47 -16.93
N LEU A 137 10.78 -6.52 -16.12
CA LEU A 137 9.90 -6.49 -14.96
C LEU A 137 10.36 -5.45 -13.94
N ARG A 138 11.67 -5.37 -13.64
CA ARG A 138 12.23 -4.37 -12.72
C ARG A 138 12.04 -2.95 -13.22
N GLU A 139 12.22 -2.71 -14.52
CA GLU A 139 12.03 -1.38 -15.11
C GLU A 139 10.56 -0.92 -15.00
N VAL A 140 9.61 -1.82 -15.29
CA VAL A 140 8.17 -1.52 -15.16
C VAL A 140 7.79 -1.32 -13.69
N GLU A 141 8.31 -2.15 -12.77
CA GLU A 141 8.11 -1.99 -11.33
C GLU A 141 8.59 -0.64 -10.82
N HIS A 142 9.82 -0.25 -11.20
CA HIS A 142 10.38 1.04 -10.84
C HIS A 142 9.50 2.18 -11.38
N ALA A 143 9.09 2.13 -12.64
CA ALA A 143 8.22 3.13 -13.23
C ALA A 143 6.85 3.24 -12.53
N VAL A 144 6.24 2.11 -12.15
CA VAL A 144 4.98 2.11 -11.39
C VAL A 144 5.17 2.69 -9.99
N LEU A 145 6.29 2.38 -9.33
CA LEU A 145 6.62 2.96 -8.03
C LEU A 145 6.84 4.47 -8.13
N GLU A 146 7.54 4.95 -9.14
CA GLU A 146 7.75 6.38 -9.39
C GLU A 146 6.42 7.13 -9.60
N GLU A 147 5.44 6.52 -10.25
CA GLU A 147 4.09 7.10 -10.37
C GLU A 147 3.32 7.00 -9.04
N ALA A 148 3.47 5.88 -8.31
CA ALA A 148 2.77 5.65 -7.04
C ALA A 148 3.15 6.66 -5.95
N LYS A 149 4.35 7.23 -6.02
CA LYS A 149 4.82 8.38 -5.20
C LYS A 149 3.82 9.54 -5.16
N ALA A 150 3.16 9.82 -6.28
CA ALA A 150 2.20 10.92 -6.37
C ALA A 150 0.86 10.61 -5.68
N TRP A 151 0.63 9.37 -5.24
CA TRP A 151 -0.65 8.97 -4.65
C TRP A 151 -0.64 9.17 -3.14
N SER A 152 -1.59 9.98 -2.67
CA SER A 152 -1.97 10.04 -1.26
C SER A 152 -3.03 8.98 -0.94
N ARG A 153 -3.07 8.52 0.32
CA ARG A 153 -4.09 7.58 0.82
C ARG A 153 -4.13 6.28 0.02
N SER A 154 -2.97 5.72 -0.32
CA SER A 154 -2.87 4.40 -0.95
C SER A 154 -2.29 3.37 0.02
N ILE A 155 -2.65 2.12 -0.22
CA ILE A 155 -2.05 0.93 0.40
C ILE A 155 -1.46 0.14 -0.76
N LEU A 156 -0.14 0.15 -0.86
CA LEU A 156 0.58 -0.58 -1.90
C LEU A 156 1.10 -1.88 -1.30
N PHE A 157 0.75 -3.01 -1.89
CA PHE A 157 1.37 -4.29 -1.57
C PHE A 157 2.46 -4.60 -2.60
N ALA A 158 3.71 -4.62 -2.16
CA ALA A 158 4.90 -4.86 -2.96
C ALA A 158 5.54 -6.18 -2.53
N ALA A 159 5.33 -7.22 -3.33
CA ALA A 159 5.86 -8.53 -3.02
C ALA A 159 7.33 -8.64 -3.42
N GLY A 160 8.21 -8.53 -2.43
CA GLY A 160 9.64 -8.85 -2.44
C GLY A 160 10.53 -8.21 -3.52
N ARG A 161 10.28 -8.48 -4.81
CA ARG A 161 11.09 -8.01 -5.93
C ARG A 161 11.32 -6.49 -5.94
N PRO A 162 10.31 -5.64 -5.66
CA PRO A 162 10.52 -4.20 -5.64
C PRO A 162 11.42 -3.75 -4.48
N ALA A 163 11.36 -4.42 -3.33
CA ALA A 163 12.15 -4.08 -2.15
C ALA A 163 13.59 -4.61 -2.21
N SER A 164 13.89 -5.57 -3.09
CA SER A 164 15.27 -6.05 -3.34
C SER A 164 16.12 -5.05 -4.12
N ASP A 165 15.54 -4.01 -4.73
CA ASP A 165 16.30 -2.96 -5.41
C ASP A 165 16.44 -1.73 -4.49
N PRO A 166 17.67 -1.36 -4.07
CA PRO A 166 17.93 -0.16 -3.29
C PRO A 166 17.35 1.13 -3.91
N ALA A 167 17.29 1.22 -5.24
CA ALA A 167 16.78 2.41 -5.94
C ALA A 167 15.29 2.66 -5.67
N ASN A 168 14.52 1.62 -5.35
CA ASN A 168 13.08 1.72 -5.09
C ASN A 168 12.75 2.22 -3.69
N TRP A 169 13.69 2.13 -2.73
CA TRP A 169 13.42 2.53 -1.35
C TRP A 169 13.14 4.01 -1.20
N ALA A 170 13.74 4.86 -2.05
CA ALA A 170 13.39 6.28 -2.09
C ALA A 170 11.92 6.53 -2.46
N ALA A 171 11.29 5.63 -3.22
CA ALA A 171 9.86 5.65 -3.52
C ALA A 171 9.02 5.12 -2.37
N LEU A 172 9.45 4.00 -1.79
CA LEU A 172 8.74 3.36 -0.70
C LEU A 172 8.70 4.25 0.55
N HIS A 173 9.79 4.97 0.85
CA HIS A 173 9.89 5.88 2.00
C HIS A 173 9.09 7.18 1.89
N GLN A 174 8.33 7.37 0.81
CA GLN A 174 7.33 8.46 0.76
C GLN A 174 6.05 8.13 1.55
N GLY A 175 5.86 6.84 1.86
CA GLY A 175 4.83 6.35 2.76
C GLY A 175 5.44 5.66 3.99
N VAL A 176 4.60 5.00 4.77
CA VAL A 176 5.02 4.15 5.88
C VAL A 176 5.34 2.76 5.35
N CYS A 177 6.59 2.31 5.49
CA CYS A 177 7.06 1.00 5.07
C CYS A 177 6.80 -0.05 6.16
N VAL A 178 5.91 -1.00 5.88
CA VAL A 178 5.55 -2.08 6.80
C VAL A 178 6.01 -3.42 6.22
N LEU A 179 6.98 -4.05 6.86
CA LEU A 179 7.48 -5.37 6.51
C LEU A 179 6.61 -6.47 7.13
N LEU A 180 6.07 -7.35 6.28
CA LEU A 180 5.27 -8.51 6.65
C LEU A 180 6.13 -9.77 6.64
N LEU A 181 6.42 -10.29 7.83
CA LEU A 181 7.15 -11.53 8.01
C LEU A 181 6.18 -12.70 8.04
N SER A 182 6.26 -13.55 7.02
CA SER A 182 5.48 -14.80 6.97
C SER A 182 6.10 -15.86 7.90
N PRO A 183 5.29 -16.77 8.46
CA PRO A 183 5.80 -17.82 9.32
C PRO A 183 6.71 -18.78 8.52
N PRO A 184 7.73 -19.37 9.16
CA PRO A 184 8.61 -20.32 8.52
C PRO A 184 7.80 -21.54 8.05
N GLY A 185 7.97 -21.92 6.77
CA GLY A 185 7.25 -23.04 6.17
C GLY A 185 5.98 -22.68 5.39
N ALA A 186 5.55 -21.41 5.41
CA ALA A 186 4.53 -20.95 4.46
C ALA A 186 5.09 -21.02 3.02
N SER A 187 4.27 -21.45 2.06
CA SER A 187 4.68 -21.52 0.66
C SER A 187 5.06 -20.13 0.14
N GLY A 188 6.27 -20.01 -0.42
CA GLY A 188 6.83 -18.73 -0.85
C GLY A 188 7.44 -17.88 0.26
N ALA A 189 7.42 -18.34 1.52
CA ALA A 189 8.15 -17.66 2.59
C ALA A 189 9.66 -17.88 2.42
N GLY A 190 10.38 -16.78 2.29
CA GLY A 190 11.83 -16.73 2.39
C GLY A 190 12.27 -16.09 3.69
N VAL A 191 13.58 -16.12 3.93
CA VAL A 191 14.20 -15.22 4.90
C VAL A 191 14.12 -13.82 4.29
N PRO A 192 13.56 -12.83 4.99
CA PRO A 192 13.56 -11.45 4.50
C PRO A 192 15.01 -11.01 4.26
N ASP A 193 15.21 -10.26 3.18
CA ASP A 193 16.51 -9.64 2.92
C ASP A 193 16.88 -8.72 4.11
N GLU A 194 18.14 -8.72 4.53
CA GLU A 194 18.63 -7.88 5.64
C GLU A 194 18.31 -6.40 5.36
N LEU A 195 18.46 -6.01 4.09
CA LEU A 195 18.08 -4.70 3.57
C LEU A 195 16.62 -4.34 3.87
N TRP A 196 15.69 -5.29 3.81
CA TRP A 196 14.28 -5.00 4.08
C TRP A 196 14.02 -4.74 5.56
N VAL A 197 14.69 -5.48 6.43
CA VAL A 197 14.54 -5.33 7.88
C VAL A 197 15.11 -3.99 8.34
N GLU A 198 16.26 -3.59 7.79
CA GLU A 198 16.90 -2.31 8.11
C GLU A 198 16.11 -1.11 7.61
N GLN A 199 15.48 -1.23 6.44
CA GLN A 199 14.78 -0.13 5.79
C GLN A 199 13.29 -0.05 6.17
N ALA A 200 12.69 -1.06 6.80
CA ALA A 200 11.28 -0.98 7.18
C ALA A 200 11.07 -0.10 8.42
N ASP A 201 10.02 0.74 8.41
CA ASP A 201 9.62 1.52 9.58
C ASP A 201 9.02 0.61 10.67
N VAL A 202 8.23 -0.37 10.22
CA VAL A 202 7.48 -1.30 11.07
C VAL A 202 7.69 -2.71 10.55
N THR A 203 7.92 -3.66 11.46
CA THR A 203 7.99 -5.09 11.13
C THR A 203 6.86 -5.82 11.85
N VAL A 204 6.09 -6.61 11.12
CA VAL A 204 4.93 -7.34 11.62
C VAL A 204 5.09 -8.82 11.32
N GLN A 205 5.09 -9.64 12.38
CA GLN A 205 5.08 -11.09 12.27
C GLN A 205 3.64 -11.58 12.04
N LEU A 206 3.42 -12.34 10.97
CA LEU A 206 2.14 -12.98 10.69
C LEU A 206 2.18 -14.43 11.19
N ASP A 207 1.07 -14.90 11.75
CA ASP A 207 0.86 -16.31 12.10
C ASP A 207 0.07 -17.00 10.97
N GLY A 208 0.41 -18.24 10.67
CA GLY A 208 -0.29 -19.04 9.66
C GLY A 208 -1.60 -19.64 10.16
N ALA A 209 -1.82 -19.68 11.47
CA ALA A 209 -3.06 -20.13 12.09
C ALA A 209 -4.09 -19.00 12.29
N GLU A 210 -3.66 -17.74 12.20
CA GLU A 210 -4.53 -16.58 12.37
C GLU A 210 -5.50 -16.41 11.19
N SER A 211 -6.68 -15.89 11.48
CA SER A 211 -7.60 -15.43 10.44
C SER A 211 -7.03 -14.19 9.73
N PRO A 212 -7.39 -13.94 8.46
CA PRO A 212 -6.95 -12.74 7.74
C PRO A 212 -7.31 -11.43 8.45
N ASP A 213 -8.42 -11.43 9.20
CA ASP A 213 -8.88 -10.29 9.98
C ASP A 213 -8.01 -10.02 11.21
N GLU A 214 -7.56 -11.06 11.92
CA GLU A 214 -6.63 -10.94 13.04
C GLU A 214 -5.26 -10.44 12.56
N SER A 215 -4.77 -10.98 11.45
CA SER A 215 -3.53 -10.50 10.82
C SER A 215 -3.64 -9.03 10.39
N ALA A 216 -4.76 -8.63 9.78
CA ALA A 216 -5.02 -7.24 9.44
C ALA A 216 -5.06 -6.32 10.66
N MET A 217 -5.64 -6.79 11.76
CA MET A 217 -5.67 -6.07 13.03
C MET A 217 -4.30 -5.91 13.65
N ARG A 218 -3.48 -6.96 13.59
CA ARG A 218 -2.09 -6.92 14.02
C ARG A 218 -1.29 -5.90 13.21
N ILE A 219 -1.42 -5.90 11.88
CA ILE A 219 -0.80 -4.89 11.00
C ILE A 219 -1.23 -3.48 11.43
N ALA A 220 -2.52 -3.24 11.62
CA ALA A 220 -3.03 -1.92 12.00
C ALA A 220 -2.53 -1.46 13.37
N SER A 221 -2.57 -2.35 14.37
CA SER A 221 -2.16 -2.07 15.75
C SER A 221 -0.67 -1.77 15.85
N GLU A 222 0.19 -2.60 15.26
CA GLU A 222 1.64 -2.39 15.29
C GLU A 222 2.05 -1.13 14.51
N THR A 223 1.39 -0.86 13.38
CA THR A 223 1.64 0.38 12.62
C THR A 223 1.21 1.60 13.42
N LEU A 224 0.03 1.58 14.04
CA LEU A 224 -0.46 2.67 14.89
C LEU A 224 0.48 2.91 16.08
N LYS A 225 0.91 1.83 16.74
CA LYS A 225 1.87 1.89 17.85
C LYS A 225 3.18 2.54 17.41
N ALA A 226 3.75 2.10 16.29
CA ALA A 226 4.99 2.68 15.76
C ALA A 226 4.86 4.17 15.44
N LEU A 227 3.72 4.60 14.86
CA LEU A 227 3.45 6.01 14.57
C LEU A 227 3.28 6.87 15.83
N ILE A 228 2.80 6.29 16.92
CA ILE A 228 2.67 6.97 18.21
C ILE A 228 4.03 7.07 18.92
N GLU A 229 4.81 5.98 18.91
CA GLU A 229 6.11 5.91 19.59
C GLU A 229 7.20 6.70 18.86
N ARG A 230 7.10 6.81 17.53
CA ARG A 230 8.03 7.55 16.67
C ARG A 230 7.30 8.72 16.02
N PRO A 231 6.95 9.77 16.78
CA PRO A 231 6.31 10.95 16.19
C PRO A 231 7.23 11.54 15.12
N PRO A 232 6.66 12.14 14.05
CA PRO A 232 7.46 12.68 12.97
C PRO A 232 8.43 13.74 13.50
N GLN A 233 9.68 13.74 13.02
CA GLN A 233 10.71 14.72 13.41
C GLN A 233 10.25 16.17 13.24
N SER A 234 9.28 16.41 12.36
CA SER A 234 8.64 17.72 12.19
C SER A 234 8.01 18.25 13.47
N GLU A 235 7.54 17.41 14.40
CA GLU A 235 7.04 17.85 15.70
C GLU A 235 8.16 18.30 16.64
N GLU A 236 9.31 17.60 16.62
CA GLU A 236 10.51 18.03 17.35
C GLU A 236 11.06 19.32 16.76
N TRP A 237 11.17 19.42 15.44
CA TRP A 237 11.59 20.63 14.75
C TRP A 237 10.62 21.78 14.99
N ARG A 238 9.30 21.51 15.04
CA ARG A 238 8.30 22.52 15.41
C ARG A 238 8.50 22.98 16.84
N LYS A 239 8.70 22.07 17.80
CA LYS A 239 9.01 22.42 19.20
C LYS A 239 10.30 23.26 19.30
N GLN A 240 11.35 22.89 18.57
CA GLN A 240 12.62 23.63 18.53
C GLN A 240 12.44 25.01 17.90
N ARG A 241 11.73 25.11 16.78
CA ARG A 241 11.35 26.37 16.12
C ARG A 241 10.57 27.26 17.07
N ASP A 242 9.51 26.74 17.69
CA ASP A 242 8.63 27.49 18.57
C ASP A 242 9.38 27.95 19.83
N ALA A 243 10.33 27.14 20.35
CA ALA A 243 11.23 27.54 21.42
C ALA A 243 12.16 28.69 20.98
N ALA A 244 12.77 28.60 19.80
CA ALA A 244 13.63 29.64 19.26
C ALA A 244 12.88 30.96 18.96
N LEU A 245 11.62 30.88 18.53
CA LEU A 245 10.76 32.07 18.35
C LEU A 245 10.42 32.73 19.69
N LYS A 246 10.11 31.94 20.72
CA LYS A 246 9.87 32.44 22.08
C LYS A 246 11.09 33.12 22.67
N GLU A 247 12.29 32.56 22.49
CA GLU A 247 13.55 33.20 22.93
C GLU A 247 13.77 34.56 22.26
N ARG A 248 13.29 34.73 21.04
CA ARG A 248 13.32 35.99 20.29
C ARG A 248 12.17 36.95 20.63
N GLY A 249 11.27 36.58 21.55
CA GLY A 249 10.09 37.36 21.91
C GLY A 249 9.00 37.39 20.84
N ILE A 250 9.04 36.46 19.88
CA ILE A 250 8.04 36.33 18.80
C ILE A 250 7.01 35.28 19.23
N ASP A 251 5.72 35.62 19.13
CA ASP A 251 4.65 34.66 19.38
C ASP A 251 4.53 33.65 18.22
N PRO A 252 4.80 32.35 18.47
CA PRO A 252 4.71 31.33 17.41
C PRO A 252 3.29 31.17 16.83
N ALA A 253 2.23 31.51 17.59
CA ALA A 253 0.85 31.42 17.09
C ALA A 253 0.55 32.40 15.95
N GLY A 254 1.27 33.54 15.90
CA GLY A 254 1.15 34.53 14.84
C GLY A 254 1.90 34.17 13.55
N TYR A 255 2.80 33.18 13.58
CA TYR A 255 3.65 32.84 12.43
C TYR A 255 3.00 31.84 11.46
N ASP A 256 2.19 30.90 11.96
CA ASP A 256 1.53 29.87 11.14
C ASP A 256 0.26 30.38 10.42
N SER A 257 -0.10 31.66 10.59
CA SER A 257 -1.30 32.30 10.02
C SER A 257 -1.02 33.27 8.85
N ALA A 258 0.24 33.37 8.42
CA ALA A 258 0.69 34.16 7.28
C ALA A 258 1.06 33.25 6.09
#